data_AF-A0A2E8UJ80-F1
#
_entry.id   AF-A0A2E8UJ80-F1
#
_cell.length_a   1.000
_cell.length_b   1.000
_cell.length_c   1.000
_cell.angle_alpha   90.00
_cell.angle_beta   90.00
_cell.angle_gamma   90.00
#
_symmetry.space_group_name_H-M   'P 1'
#
loop_
_entity.id
_entity.type
_entity.pdbx_description
1 polymer ?
#
loop_
_entity_poly.entity_id
_entity_poly.type
_entity_poly.pdbx_seq_one_letter_code
_entity_poly.pdbx_strand_id
1 'polypeptide(L)'
;MGEHVFEGVGSSLKICRVADGSADLAPRFGTTSCWDTAAAHAVLNAAGGSLVDPSGRELDYDIKEEILNPWFLATSGGLGIDQWKSHQGP
;
A
#
# COMPACT_ATOMS: atom_id res chain seq x y z
N MET A 1 18.62 9.01 -17.48
CA MET A 1 18.30 7.98 -16.47
C MET A 1 19.07 8.35 -15.23
N GLY A 2 18.38 8.67 -14.13
CA GLY A 2 19.02 8.97 -12.86
C GLY A 2 19.59 7.71 -12.20
N GLU A 3 20.40 7.88 -11.15
CA GLU A 3 20.82 6.76 -10.32
C GLU A 3 19.61 6.10 -9.66
N HIS A 4 19.58 4.77 -9.67
CA HIS A 4 18.57 3.97 -8.99
C HIS A 4 19.20 3.29 -7.78
N VAL A 5 18.71 3.63 -6.58
CA VAL A 5 19.13 2.99 -5.33
C VAL A 5 18.07 1.98 -4.93
N PHE A 6 18.48 0.73 -4.71
CA PHE A 6 17.61 -0.32 -4.19
C PHE A 6 17.79 -0.43 -2.67
N GLU A 7 16.72 -0.22 -1.91
CA GLU A 7 16.71 -0.39 -0.46
C GLU A 7 15.72 -1.47 -0.03
N GLY A 8 16.25 -2.55 0.57
CA GLY A 8 15.45 -3.61 1.15
C GLY A 8 14.87 -3.21 2.50
N VAL A 9 13.67 -2.64 2.51
CA VAL A 9 12.95 -2.27 3.73
C VAL A 9 11.65 -3.07 3.91
N GLY A 10 11.24 -3.25 5.17
CA GLY A 10 9.99 -3.93 5.53
C GLY A 10 8.75 -3.21 4.99
N SER A 11 7.64 -3.94 4.82
CA SER A 11 6.43 -3.41 4.18
C SER A 11 5.85 -2.21 4.92
N SER A 12 5.76 -2.28 6.26
CA SER A 12 5.23 -1.19 7.09
C SER A 12 6.08 0.08 6.99
N LEU A 13 7.41 -0.05 6.84
CA LEU A 13 8.29 1.11 6.64
C LEU A 13 8.06 1.75 5.25
N LYS A 14 7.80 0.96 4.20
CA LYS A 14 7.45 1.53 2.88
C LYS A 14 6.15 2.33 2.94
N ILE A 15 5.18 1.86 3.72
CA ILE A 15 3.91 2.58 3.92
C ILE A 15 4.17 3.92 4.65
N CYS A 16 4.97 3.90 5.72
CA CYS A 16 5.34 5.12 6.43
C CYS A 16 6.12 6.11 5.54
N ARG A 17 6.96 5.62 4.62
CA ARG A 17 7.65 6.47 3.62
C ARG A 17 6.69 7.14 2.64
N VAL A 18 5.54 6.52 2.36
CA VAL A 18 4.49 7.20 1.58
C VAL A 18 3.80 8.26 2.46
N ALA A 19 3.54 7.94 3.73
CA ALA A 19 2.90 8.86 4.66
C ALA A 19 3.74 10.11 4.97
N ASP A 20 5.08 10.00 5.02
CA ASP A 20 5.98 11.13 5.26
C ASP A 20 6.40 11.88 3.97
N GLY A 21 5.95 11.42 2.81
CA GLY A 21 6.24 12.04 1.51
C GLY A 21 7.62 11.72 0.93
N SER A 22 8.38 10.80 1.53
CA SER A 22 9.65 10.32 0.96
C SER A 22 9.48 9.33 -0.19
N ALA A 23 8.25 8.84 -0.41
CA ALA A 23 7.85 8.05 -1.57
C ALA A 23 6.42 8.41 -2.00
N ASP A 24 6.14 8.30 -3.30
CA ASP A 24 4.78 8.55 -3.82
C ASP A 24 3.92 7.28 -3.80
N LEU A 25 4.54 6.12 -4.10
CA LEU A 25 3.87 4.84 -4.31
C LEU A 25 4.69 3.68 -3.72
N ALA A 26 4.01 2.73 -3.08
CA ALA A 26 4.64 1.47 -2.65
C ALA A 26 3.73 0.26 -2.94
N PRO A 27 3.93 -0.44 -4.07
CA PRO A 27 3.17 -1.65 -4.39
C PRO A 27 3.68 -2.86 -3.59
N ARG A 28 2.75 -3.76 -3.22
CA ARG A 28 3.02 -5.02 -2.53
C ARG A 28 2.36 -6.19 -3.27
N PHE A 29 3.19 -7.03 -3.89
CA PHE A 29 2.78 -8.19 -4.70
C PHE A 29 2.81 -9.52 -3.94
N GLY A 30 2.43 -9.52 -2.67
CA GLY A 30 2.41 -10.73 -1.86
C GLY A 30 1.51 -10.56 -0.64
N THR A 31 0.98 -11.66 -0.13
CA THR A 31 0.12 -11.64 1.05
C THR A 31 0.90 -11.11 2.27
N THR A 32 0.17 -10.41 3.13
CA THR A 32 0.63 -9.94 4.43
C THR A 32 -0.52 -10.13 5.40
N SER A 33 -0.24 -10.26 6.69
CA SER A 33 -1.33 -10.32 7.65
C SER A 33 -1.93 -8.94 7.86
N CYS A 34 -3.22 -8.84 8.15
CA CYS A 34 -3.89 -7.56 8.43
C CYS A 34 -3.16 -6.76 9.52
N TRP A 35 -2.65 -7.44 10.55
CA TRP A 35 -1.88 -6.81 11.63
C TRP A 35 -0.52 -6.25 11.21
N ASP A 36 0.08 -6.75 10.11
CA ASP A 36 1.35 -6.24 9.59
C ASP A 36 1.17 -4.83 8.97
N THR A 37 -0.05 -4.52 8.52
CA THR A 37 -0.36 -3.29 7.77
C THR A 37 -1.27 -2.33 8.51
N ALA A 38 -2.16 -2.80 9.40
CA ALA A 38 -3.23 -1.98 9.97
C ALA A 38 -2.72 -0.69 10.65
N ALA A 39 -1.67 -0.79 11.48
CA ALA A 39 -1.10 0.38 12.15
C ALA A 39 -0.52 1.40 11.15
N ALA A 40 0.22 0.92 10.14
CA ALA A 40 0.80 1.78 9.11
C ALA A 40 -0.26 2.38 8.18
N HIS A 41 -1.34 1.64 7.89
CA HIS A 41 -2.47 2.13 7.12
C HIS A 41 -3.18 3.28 7.84
N ALA A 42 -3.40 3.17 9.16
CA ALA A 42 -3.97 4.26 9.94
C ALA A 42 -3.13 5.54 9.90
N VAL A 43 -1.79 5.42 9.97
CA VAL A 43 -0.87 6.55 9.83
C VAL A 43 -0.94 7.15 8.42
N LEU A 44 -0.94 6.30 7.39
CA LEU A 44 -1.05 6.74 6.00
C LEU A 44 -2.36 7.49 5.75
N ASN A 45 -3.49 6.99 6.28
CA ASN A 45 -4.79 7.64 6.15
C ASN A 45 -4.82 8.99 6.86
N ALA A 46 -4.21 9.09 8.05
CA ALA A 46 -4.06 10.37 8.74
C ALA A 46 -3.20 11.38 7.95
N ALA A 47 -2.27 10.91 7.12
CA ALA A 47 -1.47 11.72 6.20
C ALA A 47 -2.19 12.00 4.85
N GLY A 48 -3.41 11.50 4.65
CA GLY A 48 -4.18 11.67 3.41
C GLY A 48 -3.86 10.68 2.29
N GLY A 49 -3.12 9.61 2.59
CA GLY A 49 -2.93 8.47 1.69
C GLY A 49 -3.96 7.36 1.90
N SER A 50 -3.77 6.23 1.21
CA SER A 50 -4.59 5.03 1.39
C SER A 50 -3.86 3.76 0.94
N LEU A 51 -4.24 2.60 1.51
CA LEU A 51 -3.91 1.28 0.96
C LEU A 51 -5.08 0.74 0.16
N VAL A 52 -4.88 0.47 -1.12
CA VAL A 52 -5.94 -0.05 -2.00
C VAL A 52 -5.64 -1.45 -2.53
N ASP A 53 -6.68 -2.28 -2.62
CA ASP A 53 -6.67 -3.60 -3.24
C ASP A 53 -6.49 -3.53 -4.78
N PRO A 54 -6.41 -4.65 -5.50
CA PRO A 54 -6.28 -4.65 -6.97
C PRO A 54 -7.44 -3.93 -7.69
N SER A 55 -8.63 -3.90 -7.10
CA SER A 55 -9.80 -3.19 -7.63
C SER A 55 -9.78 -1.69 -7.33
N GLY A 56 -8.79 -1.21 -6.58
CA GLY A 56 -8.69 0.18 -6.14
C GLY A 56 -9.59 0.52 -4.95
N ARG A 57 -10.14 -0.49 -4.26
CA ARG A 57 -10.92 -0.28 -3.04
C ARG A 57 -9.97 -0.28 -1.84
N GLU A 58 -10.25 0.60 -0.88
CA GLU A 58 -9.46 0.67 0.35
C GLU A 58 -9.46 -0.67 1.10
N LEU A 59 -8.31 -1.05 1.66
CA LEU A 59 -8.22 -2.25 2.48
C LEU A 59 -9.06 -2.11 3.74
N ASP A 60 -9.88 -3.11 3.98
CA ASP A 60 -10.74 -3.21 5.16
C ASP A 60 -10.19 -4.27 6.13
N TYR A 61 -10.20 -3.95 7.42
CA TYR A 61 -9.69 -4.77 8.52
C TYR A 61 -10.77 -5.11 9.57
N ASP A 62 -12.05 -4.92 9.27
CA ASP A 62 -13.13 -5.34 10.16
C ASP A 62 -13.08 -6.85 10.47
N ILE A 63 -14.01 -7.38 11.29
CA ILE A 63 -14.06 -8.80 11.69
C ILE A 63 -14.17 -9.69 10.43
N LYS A 64 -13.01 -10.03 9.88
CA LYS A 64 -12.84 -10.87 8.69
C LYS A 64 -12.50 -12.28 9.15
N GLU A 65 -13.12 -13.25 8.50
CA GLU A 65 -12.69 -14.65 8.56
C GLU A 65 -11.27 -14.82 7.97
N GLU A 66 -10.86 -13.88 7.11
CA GLU A 66 -9.57 -13.85 6.43
C GLU A 66 -8.59 -12.88 7.09
N ILE A 67 -7.48 -13.44 7.53
CA ILE A 67 -6.38 -12.73 8.21
C ILE A 67 -5.39 -12.09 7.21
N LEU A 68 -5.41 -12.53 5.95
CA LEU A 68 -4.42 -12.14 4.95
C LEU A 68 -4.96 -11.05 4.02
N ASN A 69 -4.18 -10.00 3.83
CA ASN A 69 -4.43 -8.98 2.82
C ASN A 69 -4.19 -9.53 1.41
N PRO A 70 -4.97 -9.08 0.41
CA PRO A 70 -4.62 -9.25 -1.00
C PRO A 70 -3.37 -8.41 -1.34
N TRP A 71 -2.95 -8.46 -2.61
CA TRP A 71 -1.98 -7.48 -3.12
C TRP A 71 -2.53 -6.07 -2.96
N PHE A 72 -1.67 -5.10 -2.66
CA PHE A 72 -2.12 -3.74 -2.43
C PHE A 72 -1.13 -2.69 -2.91
N LEU A 73 -1.62 -1.47 -3.07
CA LEU A 73 -0.83 -0.28 -3.33
C LEU A 73 -0.99 0.70 -2.18
N ALA A 74 0.12 1.13 -1.58
CA ALA A 74 0.15 2.35 -0.79
C ALA A 74 0.34 3.56 -1.69
N THR A 75 -0.50 4.58 -1.53
CA THR A 75 -0.50 5.79 -2.37
C THR A 75 -0.75 7.05 -1.56
N SER A 76 -0.06 8.14 -1.92
CA SER A 76 -0.34 9.49 -1.46
C SER A 76 -1.52 10.09 -2.25
N GLY A 77 -2.68 10.28 -1.61
CA GLY A 77 -3.78 11.05 -2.19
C GLY A 77 -4.38 10.51 -3.49
N GLY A 78 -4.41 9.18 -3.66
CA GLY A 78 -5.05 8.53 -4.82
C GLY A 78 -4.22 8.48 -6.10
N LEU A 79 -2.97 8.94 -6.05
CA LEU A 79 -2.02 8.86 -7.16
C LEU A 79 -1.84 7.40 -7.61
N GLY A 80 -1.82 7.17 -8.92
CA GLY A 80 -1.49 5.85 -9.47
C GLY A 80 -2.59 4.79 -9.34
N ILE A 81 -3.75 5.07 -8.73
CA ILE A 81 -4.83 4.08 -8.55
C ILE A 81 -5.39 3.61 -9.90
N ASP A 82 -5.56 4.50 -10.87
CA ASP A 82 -6.09 4.12 -12.19
C ASP A 82 -5.12 3.22 -12.97
N GLN A 83 -3.82 3.53 -12.91
CA GLN A 83 -2.76 2.70 -13.48
C GLN A 83 -2.68 1.36 -12.73
N TRP A 84 -2.79 1.37 -11.41
CA TRP A 84 -2.82 0.16 -10.61
C TRP A 84 -3.94 -0.77 -11.05
N LYS A 85 -5.18 -0.28 -11.15
CA LYS A 85 -6.34 -1.06 -11.60
C LYS A 85 -6.15 -1.64 -13.01
N SER A 86 -5.58 -0.87 -13.94
CA SER A 86 -5.42 -1.31 -15.33
C SER A 86 -4.32 -2.35 -15.56
N HIS A 87 -3.44 -2.56 -14.56
CA HIS A 87 -2.32 -3.50 -14.63
C HIS A 87 -2.47 -4.71 -13.69
N GLN A 88 -3.67 -4.95 -13.16
CA GLN A 88 -3.98 -6.21 -12.51
C GLN A 88 -4.16 -7.28 -13.60
N GLY A 89 -3.50 -8.43 -13.43
CA GLY A 89 -3.65 -9.57 -14.34
C GLY A 89 -5.11 -10.05 -14.44
N PRO A 90 -5.43 -10.91 -15.43
CA PRO A 90 -6.74 -11.56 -15.50
C PRO A 90 -7.04 -12.40 -14.25
#